data_AF-A0A1R3WZG3-F1
#
_entry.id   AF-A0A1R3WZG3-F1
#
_cell.length_a   1.000
_cell.length_b   1.000
_cell.length_c   1.000
_cell.angle_alpha   90.00
_cell.angle_beta   90.00
_cell.angle_gamma   90.00
#
_symmetry.space_group_name_H-M   'P 1'
#
loop_
_entity.id
_entity.type
_entity.pdbx_description
1 polymer ?
#
loop_
_entity_poly.entity_id
_entity_poly.type
_entity_poly.pdbx_seq_one_letter_code
_entity_poly.pdbx_strand_id
1 'polypeptide(L)'
;MDPMRVSADLFGRGCRLPVALWVLSRESGRFYQSEPPAELGPPTAVRQELARLARAGLLVEERSEGGNRVYYNRTDSPLWRVFAEAADVIANSDAG
;
A
#
# COMPACT_ATOMS: atom_id res chain seq x y z
N MET A 1 -14.92 9.24 -5.82
CA MET A 1 -14.14 10.10 -4.93
C MET A 1 -12.67 9.83 -5.21
N ASP A 2 -11.82 10.85 -5.36
CA ASP A 2 -10.40 10.64 -5.70
C ASP A 2 -9.63 9.99 -4.52
N PRO A 3 -9.07 8.77 -4.69
CA PRO A 3 -8.30 8.09 -3.65
C PRO A 3 -7.06 8.87 -3.19
N MET A 4 -6.42 9.65 -4.08
CA MET A 4 -5.24 10.44 -3.71
C MET A 4 -5.61 11.57 -2.75
N ARG A 5 -6.76 12.21 -2.98
CA ARG A 5 -7.32 13.23 -2.09
C ARG A 5 -7.69 12.65 -0.73
N VAL A 6 -8.44 11.55 -0.70
CA VAL A 6 -8.81 10.86 0.56
C VAL A 6 -7.55 10.43 1.33
N SER A 7 -6.54 9.95 0.60
CA SER A 7 -5.26 9.58 1.20
C SER A 7 -4.58 10.77 1.87
N ALA A 8 -4.59 11.94 1.23
CA ALA A 8 -3.99 13.14 1.79
C ALA A 8 -4.72 13.60 3.07
N ASP A 9 -6.06 13.62 3.01
CA ASP A 9 -6.90 14.17 4.07
C ASP A 9 -6.99 13.23 5.30
N LEU A 10 -7.04 11.91 5.09
CA LEU A 10 -7.29 10.93 6.16
C LEU A 10 -6.11 10.01 6.48
N PHE A 11 -5.24 9.77 5.49
CA PHE A 11 -4.12 8.82 5.60
C PHE A 11 -2.75 9.50 5.51
N GLY A 12 -2.68 10.84 5.50
CA GLY A 12 -1.46 11.62 5.49
C GLY A 12 -0.87 11.84 4.09
N ARG A 13 0.01 10.96 3.59
CA ARG A 13 0.63 11.17 2.27
C ARG A 13 -0.40 10.79 1.19
N GLY A 14 -0.51 11.57 0.11
CA GLY A 14 -1.47 11.30 -0.97
C GLY A 14 -1.35 9.92 -1.64
N CYS A 15 -0.21 9.25 -1.52
CA CYS A 15 0.00 7.91 -2.05
C CYS A 15 -0.26 6.77 -1.04
N ARG A 16 -0.49 7.03 0.25
CA ARG A 16 -0.58 5.97 1.27
C ARG A 16 -1.74 5.00 0.99
N LEU A 17 -2.95 5.52 0.82
CA LEU A 17 -4.12 4.71 0.50
C LEU A 17 -3.96 4.03 -0.85
N PRO A 18 -3.61 4.70 -1.97
CA PRO A 18 -3.32 4.04 -3.23
C PRO A 18 -2.31 2.88 -3.14
N VAL A 19 -1.20 3.05 -2.39
CA VAL A 19 -0.21 1.99 -2.17
C VAL A 19 -0.83 0.82 -1.39
N ALA A 20 -1.60 1.08 -0.33
CA ALA A 20 -2.27 0.04 0.42
C ALA A 20 -3.29 -0.74 -0.42
N LEU A 21 -4.07 -0.06 -1.25
CA LEU A 21 -5.03 -0.69 -2.17
C LEU A 21 -4.34 -1.53 -3.23
N TRP A 22 -3.22 -1.05 -3.77
CA TRP A 22 -2.40 -1.84 -4.68
C TRP A 22 -1.86 -3.11 -4.02
N VAL A 23 -1.42 -3.05 -2.75
CA VAL A 23 -1.01 -4.25 -2.00
C VAL A 23 -2.19 -5.22 -1.78
N LEU A 24 -3.40 -4.69 -1.51
CA LEU A 24 -4.60 -5.50 -1.32
C LEU A 24 -5.06 -6.19 -2.61
N SER A 25 -4.91 -5.54 -3.76
CA SER A 25 -5.32 -6.10 -5.07
C SER A 25 -4.40 -7.21 -5.57
N ARG A 26 -3.21 -7.39 -4.99
CA ARG A 26 -2.32 -8.48 -5.38
C ARG A 26 -2.85 -9.83 -4.90
N GLU A 27 -2.98 -10.76 -5.84
CA GLU A 27 -3.25 -12.18 -5.55
C GLU A 27 -2.11 -12.81 -4.75
N SER A 28 -0.88 -12.60 -5.21
CA SER A 28 0.33 -12.94 -4.45
C SER A 28 0.54 -11.90 -3.35
N GLY A 29 0.44 -12.32 -2.09
CA GLY A 29 0.81 -11.48 -0.94
C GLY A 29 2.28 -11.05 -0.95
N ARG A 30 3.13 -11.68 -1.79
CA ARG A 30 4.54 -11.34 -1.95
C ARG A 30 4.79 -10.49 -3.19
N PHE A 31 5.62 -9.45 -3.04
CA PHE A 31 6.04 -8.57 -4.12
C PHE A 31 7.40 -7.92 -3.86
N TYR A 32 8.10 -7.54 -4.92
CA TYR A 32 9.36 -6.82 -4.88
C TYR A 32 9.15 -5.31 -4.67
N GLN A 33 10.06 -4.65 -3.96
CA GLN A 33 9.93 -3.23 -3.58
C GLN A 33 9.72 -2.28 -4.76
N SER A 34 10.19 -2.62 -5.96
CA SER A 34 10.03 -1.79 -7.17
C SER A 34 8.89 -2.21 -8.09
N GLU A 35 8.08 -3.21 -7.71
CA GLU A 35 6.88 -3.60 -8.47
C GLU A 35 5.71 -2.60 -8.43
N PRO A 36 5.50 -1.77 -7.40
CA PRO A 36 4.41 -0.80 -7.43
C PRO A 36 4.50 0.12 -8.66
N PRO A 37 3.37 0.37 -9.35
CA PRO A 37 3.38 1.18 -10.56
C PRO A 37 3.66 2.65 -10.26
N ALA A 38 4.24 3.35 -11.24
CA ALA A 38 4.68 4.74 -11.09
C ALA A 38 3.51 5.72 -10.88
N GLU A 39 2.29 5.37 -11.31
CA GLU A 39 1.08 6.17 -11.07
C GLU A 39 0.73 6.34 -9.58
N LEU A 40 1.21 5.45 -8.70
CA LEU A 40 1.03 5.60 -7.25
C LEU A 40 1.86 6.75 -6.67
N GLY A 41 2.86 7.22 -7.41
CA GLY A 41 3.70 8.36 -7.04
C GLY A 41 5.20 8.09 -7.18
N PRO A 42 6.04 9.06 -6.78
CA PRO A 42 7.49 8.94 -6.90
C PRO A 42 8.05 7.69 -6.19
N PRO A 43 9.03 6.97 -6.76
CA PRO A 43 9.56 5.74 -6.18
C PRO A 43 10.02 5.87 -4.72
N THR A 44 10.61 7.01 -4.37
CA THR A 44 11.05 7.29 -2.99
C THR A 44 9.87 7.40 -2.01
N ALA A 45 8.76 8.03 -2.43
CA ALA A 45 7.55 8.14 -1.63
C ALA A 45 6.90 6.77 -1.44
N VAL A 46 6.80 5.98 -2.51
CA VAL A 46 6.25 4.61 -2.43
C VAL A 46 7.07 3.73 -1.50
N ARG A 47 8.41 3.75 -1.61
CA ARG A 47 9.30 3.01 -0.69
C ARG A 47 9.11 3.41 0.78
N GLN A 48 8.94 4.70 1.05
CA GLN A 48 8.67 5.18 2.41
C GLN A 48 7.34 4.66 2.94
N GLU A 49 6.29 4.61 2.12
CA GLU A 49 4.99 4.07 2.52
C GLU A 49 5.02 2.55 2.71
N LEU A 50 5.70 1.78 1.84
CA LEU A 50 5.92 0.35 2.08
C LEU A 50 6.63 0.08 3.41
N ALA A 51 7.69 0.83 3.71
CA ALA A 51 8.40 0.73 4.98
C ALA A 51 7.52 1.14 6.18
N ARG A 52 6.59 2.09 6.01
CA ARG A 52 5.60 2.45 7.05
C ARG A 52 4.61 1.33 7.30
N LEU A 53 4.05 0.75 6.23
CA LEU A 53 3.15 -0.41 6.33
C LEU A 53 3.86 -1.59 7.02
N ALA A 54 5.13 -1.83 6.71
CA ALA A 54 5.94 -2.85 7.39
C ALA A 54 6.10 -2.55 8.89
N ARG A 55 6.46 -1.31 9.27
CA ARG A 55 6.54 -0.92 10.69
C ARG A 55 5.20 -1.00 11.43
N ALA A 56 4.08 -0.87 10.72
CA ALA A 56 2.73 -1.02 11.27
C ALA A 56 2.28 -2.49 11.36
N GLY A 57 3.11 -3.46 10.96
CA GLY A 57 2.78 -4.89 10.98
C GLY A 57 1.86 -5.34 9.84
N LEU A 58 1.65 -4.50 8.82
CA LEU A 58 0.86 -4.82 7.63
C LEU A 58 1.69 -5.59 6.58
N LEU A 59 3.01 -5.38 6.59
CA LEU A 59 3.97 -6.06 5.72
C LEU A 59 5.12 -6.65 6.55
N VAL A 60 5.72 -7.71 6.05
CA VAL A 60 7.03 -8.22 6.49
C VAL A 60 8.05 -7.93 5.39
N GLU A 61 9.15 -7.26 5.73
CA GLU A 61 10.26 -7.03 4.81
C GLU A 61 11.22 -8.23 4.80
N GLU A 62 11.49 -8.78 3.63
CA GLU A 62 12.49 -9.81 3.39
C GLU A 62 13.65 -9.24 2.57
N ARG A 63 14.87 -9.37 3.08
CA ARG A 63 16.09 -9.05 2.34
C ARG A 63 16.81 -10.33 1.97
N SER A 64 17.19 -10.47 0.71
CA SER A 64 18.03 -11.59 0.29
C SER A 64 19.44 -11.46 0.90
N GLU A 65 19.98 -12.55 1.44
CA GLU A 65 21.37 -12.56 1.93
C GLU A 65 22.34 -12.17 0.81
N GLY A 66 23.24 -11.22 1.11
CA GLY A 66 24.26 -10.75 0.16
C GLY A 66 23.74 -9.87 -0.99
N GLY A 67 22.47 -9.49 -1.01
CA GLY A 67 21.88 -8.69 -2.09
C GLY A 67 21.11 -7.45 -1.63
N ASN A 68 20.90 -6.53 -2.58
CA ASN A 68 20.06 -5.33 -2.38
C ASN A 68 18.58 -5.58 -2.71
N ARG A 69 18.17 -6.84 -2.86
CA ARG A 69 16.79 -7.18 -3.22
C ARG A 69 15.91 -7.17 -1.98
N VAL A 70 14.90 -6.30 -2.01
CA VAL A 70 13.91 -6.16 -0.94
C VAL A 70 12.56 -6.66 -1.44
N TYR A 71 12.02 -7.66 -0.76
CA TYR A 71 10.67 -8.15 -0.96
C TYR A 71 9.80 -7.78 0.25
N TYR A 72 8.50 -7.69 0.02
CA TYR A 72 7.51 -7.56 1.08
C TYR A 72 6.51 -8.70 0.96
N ASN A 73 6.10 -9.21 2.12
CA ASN A 73 4.95 -10.11 2.24
C ASN A 73 3.83 -9.41 3.00
N ARG A 74 2.62 -9.44 2.45
CA ARG A 74 1.40 -9.01 3.12
C ARG A 74 1.09 -9.96 4.29
N THR A 75 0.84 -9.38 5.45
CA THR A 75 0.38 -10.12 6.64
C THR A 75 -1.13 -10.31 6.64
N ASP A 76 -1.62 -11.12 7.56
CA ASP A 76 -3.04 -11.30 7.88
C ASP A 76 -3.56 -10.27 8.89
N SER A 77 -2.81 -9.20 9.14
CA SER A 77 -3.15 -8.18 10.14
C SER A 77 -4.56 -7.60 9.92
N PRO A 78 -5.41 -7.54 10.95
CA PRO A 78 -6.76 -6.99 10.82
C PRO A 78 -6.76 -5.49 10.49
N LEU A 79 -5.64 -4.80 10.63
CA LEU A 79 -5.48 -3.40 10.25
C LEU A 79 -5.71 -3.16 8.75
N TRP A 80 -5.57 -4.18 7.90
CA TRP A 80 -5.90 -4.10 6.48
C TRP A 80 -7.36 -3.72 6.23
N ARG A 81 -8.28 -4.05 7.17
CA ARG A 81 -9.70 -3.69 7.06
C ARG A 81 -9.91 -2.19 6.96
N VAL A 82 -9.10 -1.38 7.63
CA VAL A 82 -9.22 0.09 7.55
C VAL A 82 -9.07 0.60 6.11
N PHE A 83 -8.14 0.01 5.36
CA PHE A 83 -7.91 0.39 3.95
C PHE A 83 -8.97 -0.21 3.02
N ALA A 84 -9.41 -1.45 3.27
CA ALA A 84 -10.46 -2.10 2.50
C ALA A 84 -11.80 -1.33 2.60
N GLU A 85 -12.22 -1.00 3.82
CA GLU A 85 -13.46 -0.24 4.06
C GLU A 85 -13.39 1.16 3.41
N ALA A 86 -12.23 1.82 3.47
CA ALA A 86 -12.04 3.09 2.76
C ALA A 86 -12.17 2.94 1.24
N ALA A 87 -11.67 1.82 0.67
CA ALA A 87 -11.81 1.50 -0.74
C ALA A 87 -13.27 1.32 -1.13
N ASP A 88 -14.02 0.55 -0.34
CA ASP A 88 -15.42 0.25 -0.60
C ASP A 88 -16.28 1.51 -0.55
N VAL A 89 -16.03 2.40 0.43
CA VAL A 89 -16.71 3.71 0.50
C VAL A 89 -16.43 4.56 -0.73
N ILE A 90 -15.17 4.61 -1.19
CA ILE A 90 -14.78 5.38 -2.37
C ILE A 90 -15.48 4.84 -3.62
N ALA A 91 -15.46 3.52 -3.83
CA ALA A 91 -16.05 2.87 -4.99
C ALA A 91 -17.57 3.07 -5.04
N ASN A 92 -18.26 2.94 -3.90
CA ASN A 92 -19.70 3.14 -3.81
C ASN A 92 -20.11 4.61 -3.94
N SER A 93 -19.21 5.55 -3.63
CA SER A 93 -19.47 6.99 -3.81
C SER A 93 -19.32 7.47 -5.25
N ASP A 94 -18.69 6.69 -6.13
CA ASP A 94 -18.59 6.97 -7.57
C ASP A 94 -19.74 6.34 -8.39
N ALA A 95 -20.53 5.47 -7.77
CA ALA A 95 -21.64 4.77 -8.41
C ALA A 95 -22.99 5.50 -8.32
N GLY A 96 -23.04 6.65 -7.63
CA GLY A 96 -24.23 7.50 -7.48
C GLY A 96 -24.01 8.90 -8.02
#